data_AF-A0A660ZED4-F1
#
_entry.id   AF-A0A660ZED4-F1
#
_cell.length_a   1.000
_cell.length_b   1.000
_cell.length_c   1.000
_cell.angle_alpha   90.00
_cell.angle_beta   90.00
_cell.angle_gamma   90.00
#
_symmetry.space_group_name_H-M   'P 1'
#
loop_
_entity.id
_entity.type
_entity.pdbx_description
1 polymer ?
#
loop_
_entity_poly.entity_id
_entity_poly.type
_entity_poly.pdbx_seq_one_letter_code
_entity_poly.pdbx_strand_id
1 'polypeptide(L)' 'GRVRKVYDMPRTPYQRVLESEYVGDEEKKGLRERHRELDLCQLKSEIDRLISKLYRSVKRKGV' A
#
# COMPACT_ATOMS: atom_id res chain seq x y z
N GLY A 1 13.65 29.08 -31.86
CA GLY A 1 14.09 28.97 -30.45
C GLY A 1 13.76 27.59 -29.93
N ARG A 2 14.64 26.97 -29.14
CA ARG A 2 14.42 25.61 -28.62
C ARG A 2 13.52 25.67 -27.38
N VAL A 3 12.30 25.15 -27.48
CA VAL A 3 11.38 25.06 -26.34
C VAL A 3 11.72 23.81 -25.52
N ARG A 4 11.90 23.97 -24.21
CA ARG A 4 12.11 22.86 -23.27
C ARG A 4 10.90 22.76 -22.35
N LYS A 5 10.22 21.60 -22.37
CA LYS A 5 9.14 21.31 -21.43
C LYS A 5 9.74 20.99 -20.06
N VAL A 6 9.31 21.71 -19.04
CA VAL A 6 9.62 21.41 -17.64
C VAL A 6 8.36 20.80 -17.04
N TYR A 7 8.48 19.60 -16.50
CA TYR A 7 7.38 18.91 -15.82
C TYR A 7 7.60 19.00 -14.32
N ASP A 8 6.49 19.00 -13.58
CA ASP A 8 6.52 18.94 -12.14
C ASP A 8 7.02 17.57 -11.64
N MET A 9 7.44 17.54 -10.38
CA MET A 9 7.82 16.30 -9.72
C MET A 9 6.63 15.32 -9.69
N PRO A 10 6.85 14.04 -10.03
CA PRO A 10 5.80 13.04 -10.02
C PRO A 10 5.33 12.80 -8.58
N ARG A 11 4.01 12.85 -8.38
CA ARG A 11 3.35 12.52 -7.11
C ARG A 11 2.49 11.27 -7.28
N THR A 12 2.47 10.41 -6.28
CA THR A 12 1.61 9.22 -6.32
C THR A 12 0.13 9.62 -6.24
N PRO A 13 -0.81 8.78 -6.73
CA PRO A 13 -2.23 9.03 -6.53
C PRO A 13 -2.60 9.29 -5.05
N TYR A 14 -1.99 8.56 -4.12
CA TYR A 14 -2.15 8.78 -2.68
C TYR A 14 -1.72 10.19 -2.24
N GLN A 15 -0.54 10.64 -2.66
CA GLN A 15 -0.04 11.99 -2.34
C GLN A 15 -0.95 13.08 -2.92
N ARG A 16 -1.38 12.94 -4.18
CA ARG A 16 -2.29 13.91 -4.81
C ARG A 16 -3.62 14.04 -4.07
N VAL A 17 -4.17 12.94 -3.58
CA VAL A 17 -5.42 12.95 -2.79
C VAL A 17 -5.21 13.63 -1.44
N LEU A 18 -4.08 13.38 -0.77
CA LEU A 18 -3.77 14.04 0.51
C LEU A 18 -3.50 15.54 0.38
N GLU A 19 -3.01 15.99 -0.76
CA GLU A 19 -2.72 17.39 -1.06
C GLU A 19 -3.92 18.13 -1.69
N SER A 20 -4.97 17.40 -2.05
CA SER A 20 -6.18 17.97 -2.66
C SER A 20 -6.94 18.85 -1.66
N GLU A 21 -7.34 20.05 -2.09
CA GLU A 21 -8.22 20.95 -1.33
C GLU A 21 -9.67 20.44 -1.30
N TYR A 22 -10.05 19.58 -2.24
CA TYR A 22 -11.39 19.00 -2.35
C TYR A 22 -11.65 17.83 -1.39
N VAL A 23 -10.63 17.42 -0.62
CA VAL A 23 -10.74 16.32 0.34
C VAL A 23 -10.62 16.92 1.74
N GLY A 24 -11.62 16.68 2.58
CA GLY A 24 -11.63 17.16 3.96
C GLY A 24 -10.54 16.50 4.81
N ASP A 25 -10.23 17.15 5.94
CA ASP A 25 -9.15 16.72 6.82
C ASP A 25 -9.45 15.39 7.53
N GLU A 26 -10.72 15.11 7.83
CA GLU A 26 -11.15 13.84 8.42
C GLU A 26 -10.97 12.69 7.42
N GLU A 27 -11.33 12.88 6.16
CA GLU A 27 -11.11 11.87 5.12
C GLU A 27 -9.61 11.63 4.90
N LYS A 28 -8.79 12.69 4.91
CA LYS A 28 -7.33 12.58 4.84
C LYS A 28 -6.77 11.82 6.04
N LYS A 29 -7.28 12.06 7.24
CA LYS A 29 -6.88 11.36 8.46
C LYS A 29 -7.18 9.86 8.36
N GLY A 30 -8.41 9.50 7.98
CA GLY A 30 -8.79 8.10 7.77
C GLY A 30 -8.02 7.42 6.63
N LEU A 31 -7.59 8.18 5.62
CA LEU A 31 -6.72 7.66 4.56
C LEU A 31 -5.30 7.37 5.07
N ARG A 32 -4.74 8.23 5.93
CA ARG A 32 -3.42 8.00 6.56
C ARG A 32 -3.43 6.83 7.52
N GLU A 33 -4.51 6.64 8.28
CA GLU A 33 -4.66 5.52 9.21
C GLU A 33 -4.67 4.19 8.45
N ARG A 34 -5.53 4.05 7.43
CA ARG A 34 -5.56 2.86 6.55
C ARG A 34 -4.22 2.62 5.84
N HIS A 35 -3.55 3.68 5.37
CA HIS A 35 -2.25 3.52 4.73
C HIS A 35 -1.18 2.98 5.70
N ARG A 36 -1.24 3.31 7.00
CA ARG A 36 -0.31 2.75 8.00
C ARG A 36 -0.52 1.26 8.22
N GLU A 37 -1.75 0.78 8.09
CA GLU A 37 -2.07 -0.65 8.20
C GLU A 37 -1.57 -1.45 6.98
N LEU A 38 -1.38 -0.78 5.83
CA LEU A 38 -0.89 -1.38 4.59
C LEU A 38 0.66 -1.45 4.53
N ASP A 39 1.30 -1.97 5.60
CA ASP A 39 2.72 -2.31 5.55
C ASP A 39 2.91 -3.57 4.69
N LEU A 40 3.34 -3.35 3.45
CA LEU A 40 3.55 -4.41 2.45
C LEU A 40 4.53 -5.49 2.94
N CYS A 41 5.55 -5.14 3.72
CA CYS A 41 6.54 -6.09 4.22
C CYS A 41 5.91 -6.99 5.29
N GLN A 42 5.12 -6.42 6.20
CA GLN A 42 4.41 -7.19 7.21
C GLN A 42 3.34 -8.09 6.59
N LEU A 43 2.51 -7.54 5.69
CA LEU A 43 1.46 -8.28 5.00
C LEU A 43 2.02 -9.46 4.21
N LYS A 44 3.10 -9.25 3.44
CA LYS A 44 3.76 -10.33 2.72
C LYS A 44 4.29 -11.41 3.67
N SER A 45 4.96 -10.99 4.74
CA SER A 45 5.52 -11.92 5.73
C SER A 45 4.43 -12.77 6.39
N GLU A 46 3.27 -12.17 6.68
CA GLU A 46 2.13 -12.89 7.23
C GLU A 46 1.54 -13.89 6.24
N ILE A 47 1.36 -13.50 4.98
CA ILE A 47 0.91 -14.39 3.90
C ILE A 47 1.85 -15.59 3.78
N ASP A 48 3.16 -15.36 3.70
CA ASP A 48 4.16 -16.43 3.57
C ASP A 48 4.13 -17.39 4.79
N ARG A 49 3.90 -16.86 6.01
CA ARG A 49 3.71 -17.65 7.22
C ARG A 49 2.46 -18.53 7.15
N LEU A 50 1.33 -17.97 6.71
CA LEU A 50 0.06 -18.69 6.58
C LEU A 50 0.16 -19.81 5.53
N ILE A 51 0.77 -19.52 4.38
CA ILE A 51 1.04 -20.51 3.33
C ILE A 51 1.92 -21.65 3.87
N SER A 52 2.99 -21.32 4.58
CA SER A 52 3.87 -22.32 5.20
C SER A 52 3.14 -23.20 6.21
N LYS A 53 2.27 -22.60 7.03
CA LYS A 53 1.43 -23.33 8.00
C LYS A 53 0.46 -24.28 7.30
N LEU A 54 -0.19 -23.81 6.24
CA LEU A 54 -1.12 -24.60 5.43
C LEU A 54 -0.42 -25.83 4.85
N TYR A 55 0.71 -25.66 4.17
CA TYR A 55 1.45 -26.78 3.59
C TYR A 55 1.99 -27.77 4.64
N ARG A 56 2.46 -27.27 5.79
CA ARG A 56 2.85 -28.16 6.92
C ARG A 56 1.67 -28.95 7.46
N SER A 57 0.47 -28.37 7.50
CA SER A 57 -0.73 -29.06 7.98
C SER A 57 -1.18 -30.17 7.02
N VAL A 58 -1.08 -29.94 5.71
CA VAL A 58 -1.39 -30.95 4.68
C VAL A 58 -0.38 -32.10 4.73
N LYS A 59 0.93 -31.80 4.85
CA LYS A 59 1.96 -32.83 5.05
C LYS A 59 1.76 -33.71 6.30
N ARG A 60 1.06 -33.21 7.33
CA ARG A 60 0.75 -33.97 8.55
C ARG A 60 -0.54 -34.79 8.45
N LYS A 61 -1.41 -34.48 7.48
CA LYS A 61 -2.74 -35.11 7.31
C LYS A 61 -2.80 -36.12 6.18
N GLY A 62 -1.80 -36.15 5.29
CA GLY A 62 -1.59 -37.26 4.36
C GLY A 62 -0.88 -38.41 5.08
N VAL A 63 -1.49 -39.59 4.98
CA VAL A 63 -0.91 -40.96 5.02
C VAL A 63 0.57 -41.07 5.36
#